data_AF-A0A926ENX2-F1
#
_entry.id   AF-A0A926ENX2-F1
#
_cell.length_a   1.000
_cell.length_b   1.000
_cell.length_c   1.000
_cell.angle_alpha   90.00
_cell.angle_beta   90.00
_cell.angle_gamma   90.00
#
_symmetry.space_group_name_H-M   'P 1'
#
loop_
_entity.id
_entity.type
_entity.pdbx_description
1 polymer ?
#
loop_
_entity_poly.entity_id
_entity_poly.type
_entity_poly.pdbx_seq_one_letter_code
_entity_poly.pdbx_strand_id
1 'polypeptide(L)' 'MELWIESQKKVTSQYYSYKTKKERDAHIEQMESEGWECVNQTTGVKGNSIIEAEFELVEEIRYKDFTDEQ' A
#
# COMPACT_ATOMS: atom_id res chain seq x y z
N MET A 1 -1.42 -7.27 -33.20
CA MET A 1 -1.10 -7.83 -31.88
C MET A 1 -1.71 -6.89 -30.84
N GLU A 2 -2.79 -7.30 -30.18
CA GLU A 2 -3.38 -6.52 -29.08
C GLU A 2 -2.63 -6.89 -27.81
N LEU A 3 -1.94 -5.91 -27.21
CA LEU A 3 -1.24 -6.07 -25.93
C LEU A 3 -2.29 -6.11 -24.82
N TRP A 4 -2.62 -7.30 -24.34
CA TRP A 4 -3.45 -7.46 -23.14
C TRP A 4 -2.56 -7.27 -21.92
N ILE A 5 -2.66 -6.10 -21.29
CA ILE A 5 -2.04 -5.85 -20.00
C ILE A 5 -3.03 -6.34 -18.95
N GLU A 6 -2.80 -7.54 -18.40
CA GLU A 6 -3.55 -7.97 -17.22
C GLU A 6 -3.00 -7.20 -16.00
N SER A 7 -3.85 -6.36 -15.41
CA SER A 7 -3.57 -5.66 -14.16
C SER A 7 -4.23 -6.42 -13.02
N GLN A 8 -3.43 -6.94 -12.10
CA GLN A 8 -3.93 -7.50 -10.85
C GLN A 8 -3.69 -6.52 -9.72
N LYS A 9 -4.74 -6.22 -8.96
CA LYS A 9 -4.65 -5.44 -7.73
C LYS A 9 -4.57 -6.38 -6.55
N LYS A 10 -3.47 -6.34 -5.81
CA LYS A 10 -3.31 -7.11 -4.58
C LYS A 10 -3.43 -6.19 -3.38
N VAL A 11 -4.41 -6.48 -2.52
CA VAL A 11 -4.56 -5.78 -1.23
C VAL A 11 -3.70 -6.51 -0.19
N THR A 12 -2.86 -5.76 0.52
CA THR A 12 -2.06 -6.25 1.64
C THR A 12 -2.32 -5.39 2.87
N SER A 13 -2.65 -6.00 4.00
CA SER A 13 -2.82 -5.30 5.28
C SER A 13 -1.50 -5.28 6.03
N GLN A 14 -1.02 -4.08 6.40
CA GLN A 14 0.20 -3.89 7.19
C GLN A 14 -0.10 -3.10 8.46
N TYR A 15 0.53 -3.50 9.57
CA TYR A 15 0.30 -2.92 10.88
C TYR A 15 1.54 -2.22 11.42
N TYR A 16 1.36 -0.99 11.90
CA TYR A 16 2.43 -0.17 12.44
C TYR A 16 2.01 0.52 13.73
N SER A 17 3.00 0.85 14.56
CA SER A 17 2.84 1.63 15.78
C SER A 17 3.70 2.89 15.73
N TYR A 18 3.11 4.04 15.99
CA TYR A 18 3.75 5.34 15.97
C TYR A 18 3.67 6.00 17.33
N LYS A 19 4.66 6.83 17.67
CA LYS A 19 4.62 7.64 18.90
C LYS A 19 3.84 8.93 18.68
N THR A 20 3.76 9.41 17.45
CA THR A 20 3.09 10.67 17.09
C THR A 20 2.34 10.57 15.77
N LYS A 21 1.34 11.46 15.58
CA LYS A 21 0.60 11.56 14.31
C LYS A 21 1.51 11.95 13.15
N LYS A 22 2.52 12.79 13.40
CA LYS A 22 3.47 13.26 12.39
C LYS A 22 4.31 12.11 11.80
N GLU A 23 4.76 11.17 12.64
CA GLU A 23 5.49 9.99 12.15
C GLU A 23 4.61 9.09 11.28
N ARG A 24 3.34 8.92 11.67
CA ARG A 24 2.36 8.18 10.88
C ARG A 24 2.13 8.83 9.52
N ASP A 25 1.91 10.15 9.50
CA ASP A 25 1.60 10.89 8.26
C ASP A 25 2.81 10.87 7.30
N ALA A 26 4.03 11.05 7.82
CA ALA A 26 5.24 10.92 7.02
C ALA A 26 5.44 9.51 6.44
N HIS A 27 5.00 8.47 7.14
CA HIS A 27 5.05 7.10 6.63
C HIS A 27 4.07 6.86 5.49
N ILE A 28 2.87 7.46 5.54
CA ILE A 28 1.90 7.40 4.45
C ILE A 28 2.45 8.08 3.19
N GLU A 29 3.00 9.29 3.34
CA GLU A 29 3.64 10.01 2.21
C GLU A 29 4.78 9.21 1.59
N GLN A 30 5.58 8.50 2.41
CA GLN A 30 6.62 7.61 1.92
C GLN A 30 6.04 6.45 1.12
N MET A 31 5.01 5.75 1.63
CA MET A 31 4.37 4.64 0.93
C MET A 31 3.79 5.07 -0.42
N GLU A 32 3.12 6.22 -0.47
CA GLU A 32 2.60 6.81 -1.71
C GLU A 32 3.74 7.16 -2.70
N SER A 33 4.86 7.69 -2.20
CA SER A 33 6.05 7.95 -3.03
C SER A 33 6.71 6.66 -3.55
N GLU A 34 6.58 5.55 -2.85
CA GLU A 34 7.07 4.22 -3.28
C GLU A 34 6.11 3.52 -4.24
N GLY A 35 4.96 4.15 -4.55
CA GLY A 35 3.96 3.64 -5.49
C GLY A 35 2.90 2.75 -4.86
N TRP A 36 2.81 2.71 -3.53
CA TRP A 36 1.75 2.00 -2.82
C TRP A 36 0.54 2.92 -2.62
N GLU A 37 -0.63 2.45 -3.02
CA GLU A 37 -1.89 3.17 -2.76
C GLU A 37 -2.49 2.71 -1.44
N CYS A 38 -2.62 3.62 -0.47
CA CYS A 38 -3.33 3.34 0.78
C CYS A 38 -4.84 3.49 0.59
N VAL A 39 -5.56 2.38 0.49
CA VAL A 39 -7.01 2.37 0.23
C VAL A 39 -7.86 2.42 1.49
N ASN A 40 -7.29 2.01 2.63
CA ASN A 40 -7.96 2.08 3.92
C ASN A 40 -6.96 2.25 5.05
N GLN A 41 -7.39 3.00 6.08
CA GLN A 41 -6.59 3.26 7.26
C GLN A 41 -7.48 3.18 8.50
N THR A 42 -7.14 2.25 9.39
CA THR A 42 -7.76 2.17 10.72
C THR A 42 -6.76 2.57 11.77
N THR A 43 -7.04 3.61 12.55
CA THR A 43 -6.15 4.06 13.64
C THR A 43 -6.80 3.92 15.00
N GLY A 44 -6.06 3.36 15.96
CA GLY A 44 -6.39 3.30 17.38
C GLY A 44 -5.35 4.02 18.23
N VAL A 45 -5.75 4.51 19.40
CA VAL A 45 -4.81 5.01 20.41
C VAL A 45 -4.78 4.02 21.56
N LYS A 46 -3.61 3.41 21.80
CA LYS A 46 -3.38 2.53 22.95
C LYS A 46 -2.90 3.35 24.15
N GLY A 47 -3.12 2.83 25.37
CA GLY A 47 -2.56 3.40 26.59
C GLY A 47 -1.06 3.65 26.43
N ASN A 48 -0.57 4.81 26.89
CA ASN A 48 0.75 5.41 26.63
C ASN A 48 0.87 6.25 25.34
N SER A 49 -0.24 6.73 24.78
CA SER A 49 -0.25 7.64 23.62
C SER A 49 0.36 7.06 22.34
N ILE A 50 0.46 5.74 22.26
CA ILE A 50 0.91 5.04 21.05
C ILE A 50 -0.26 5.01 20.07
N ILE A 51 0.00 5.41 18.84
CA ILE A 51 -0.94 5.35 17.73
C ILE A 51 -0.68 4.04 17.00
N GLU A 52 -1.64 3.14 17.06
CA GLU A 52 -1.65 1.91 16.29
C GLU A 52 -2.40 2.20 14.97
N ALA A 53 -1.81 1.85 13.82
CA ALA A 53 -2.46 2.02 12.54
C ALA A 53 -2.32 0.77 11.68
N GLU A 54 -3.45 0.32 11.14
CA GLU A 54 -3.53 -0.70 10.12
C GLU A 54 -3.80 -0.02 8.78
N PHE A 55 -2.99 -0.35 7.78
CA PHE A 55 -3.09 0.15 6.42
C PHE A 55 -3.41 -0.98 5.48
N GLU A 56 -4.46 -0.83 4.68
CA GLU A 56 -4.70 -1.67 3.52
C GLU A 56 -4.04 -0.99 2.32
N LEU A 57 -2.99 -1.63 1.80
CA LEU A 57 -2.20 -1.13 0.67
C LEU A 57 -2.52 -1.94 -0.58
N VAL A 58 -2.67 -1.26 -1.71
CA VAL A 58 -2.82 -1.88 -3.02
C VAL A 58 -1.50 -1.83 -3.77
N GLU A 59 -1.02 -3.00 -4.18
CA GLU A 59 0.02 -3.15 -5.20
C GLU A 59 -0.67 -3.40 -6.55
N GLU A 60 -0.40 -2.55 -7.55
CA GLU A 60 -0.81 -2.82 -8.92
C GLU A 60 0.30 -3.60 -9.64
N ILE A 61 0.11 -4.90 -9.77
CA ILE A 61 1.04 -5.76 -10.52
C ILE A 61 0.63 -5.73 -11.98
N ARG A 62 1.53 -5.21 -12.83
CA ARG A 62 1.35 -5.16 -14.29
C ARG A 62 2.11 -6.31 -14.95
N TYR A 63 1.39 -7.25 -15.53
CA TYR A 63 2.00 -8.29 -16.34
C TYR A 63 2.11 -7.79 -17.79
N LYS A 64 3.33 -7.87 -18.36
CA LYS A 64 3.53 -7.77 -19.81
C LYS A 64 3.60 -9.18 -20.35
N ASP A 65 2.54 -9.62 -21.02
CA ASP A 65 2.60 -10.81 -21.84
C ASP A 65 3.46 -10.50 -23.07
N PHE A 66 4.70 -11.01 -23.07
CA PHE A 66 5.46 -11.16 -24.29
C PHE A 66 4.97 -12.45 -24.93
N THR A 67 3.89 -12.39 -25.71
CA THR A 67 3.63 -13.46 -26.70
C THR A 67 4.78 -13.39 -27.70
N ASP A 68 5.80 -14.19 -27.43
CA ASP A 68 6.84 -14.59 -28.36
C ASP A 68 6.15 -15.07 -29.65
N GLU A 69 6.41 -14.39 -30.76
CA GLU A 69 6.10 -14.93 -32.08
C GLU A 69 6.90 -16.23 -32.26
N GLN A 70 6.26 -17.39 -32.03
CA GLN A 70 6.74 -18.70 -32.51
C GLN A 70 6.32 -18.94 -33.97
#